data_AF-A0A6G1CMQ8-F1
#
_entry.id   AF-A0A6G1CMQ8-F1
#
_cell.length_a   1.000
_cell.length_b   1.000
_cell.length_c   1.000
_cell.angle_alpha   90.00
_cell.angle_beta   90.00
_cell.angle_gamma   90.00
#
_symmetry.space_group_name_H-M   'P 1'
#
loop_
_entity.id
_entity.type
_entity.pdbx_description
1 polymer ?
#
loop_
_entity_poly.entity_id
_entity_poly.type
_entity_poly.pdbx_seq_one_letter_code
_entity_poly.pdbx_strand_id
1 'polypeptide(L)'
;MWRAMAERHKAQKRTIDDAKLLFLQRHPTAATAIALSAPDAATPPPAAVALECEIRTGRGALETWLSAQRAYARALAAWARRCLGIGGGGGAAPAPRALPLAFAVCMEWGHVVDAASEARVIDGLDFFVAGVGSVCSGVATGMEGMAGRVLCAGMAAVAGAMAEFADASADSYDALVAAVAAGAAVGAPERGKDGTAASTIE
;
A
#
# COMPACT_ATOMS: atom_id res chain seq x y z
N MET A 1 12.97 -0.14 -6.48
CA MET A 1 12.24 -1.19 -5.74
C MET A 1 10.73 -0.97 -5.82
N TRP A 2 10.21 0.14 -5.30
CA TRP A 2 8.78 0.50 -5.35
C TRP A 2 8.18 0.42 -6.76
N ARG A 3 8.87 0.97 -7.78
CA ARG A 3 8.44 0.81 -9.19
C ARG A 3 8.29 -0.64 -9.64
N ALA A 4 9.22 -1.52 -9.26
CA ALA A 4 9.14 -2.94 -9.63
C ALA A 4 7.95 -3.64 -8.95
N MET A 5 7.63 -3.24 -7.71
CA MET A 5 6.43 -3.71 -7.01
C MET A 5 5.15 -3.20 -7.69
N ALA A 6 5.10 -1.92 -8.07
CA ALA A 6 3.99 -1.34 -8.81
C ALA A 6 3.74 -2.07 -10.13
N GLU A 7 4.80 -2.30 -10.91
CA GLU A 7 4.69 -3.01 -12.19
C GLU A 7 4.19 -4.45 -12.03
N ARG A 8 4.63 -5.17 -10.99
CA ARG A 8 4.11 -6.51 -10.69
C ARG A 8 2.63 -6.49 -10.35
N HIS A 9 2.17 -5.56 -9.50
CA HIS A 9 0.76 -5.48 -9.13
C HIS A 9 -0.13 -4.97 -10.27
N LYS A 10 0.38 -4.09 -11.15
CA LYS A 10 -0.30 -3.73 -12.40
C LYS A 10 -0.46 -4.93 -13.32
N ALA A 11 0.60 -5.73 -13.48
CA ALA A 11 0.53 -6.96 -14.27
C ALA A 11 -0.49 -7.95 -13.68
N GLN A 12 -0.44 -8.17 -12.36
CA GLN A 12 -1.41 -9.02 -11.64
C GLN A 12 -2.85 -8.52 -11.84
N LYS A 13 -3.09 -7.21 -11.70
CA LYS A 13 -4.40 -6.60 -11.93
C LYS A 13 -4.90 -6.86 -13.35
N ARG A 14 -4.07 -6.64 -14.37
CA ARG A 14 -4.41 -6.92 -15.77
C ARG A 14 -4.80 -8.38 -15.96
N THR A 15 -4.02 -9.32 -15.44
CA THR A 15 -4.33 -10.75 -15.51
C THR A 15 -5.67 -11.09 -14.84
N ILE A 16 -5.98 -10.46 -13.70
CA ILE A 16 -7.27 -10.66 -13.01
C ILE A 16 -8.42 -10.05 -13.84
N ASP A 17 -8.22 -8.86 -14.41
CA ASP A 17 -9.22 -8.21 -15.25
C ASP A 17 -9.50 -9.02 -16.54
N ASP A 18 -8.47 -9.62 -17.14
CA ASP A 18 -8.62 -10.55 -18.26
C ASP A 18 -9.39 -11.82 -17.83
N ALA A 19 -9.09 -12.37 -16.65
CA ALA A 19 -9.83 -13.52 -16.11
C ALA A 19 -11.31 -13.20 -15.83
N LYS A 20 -11.66 -11.95 -15.48
CA LYS A 20 -13.07 -11.53 -15.34
C LYS A 20 -13.84 -11.67 -16.64
N LEU A 21 -13.20 -11.43 -17.78
CA LEU A 21 -13.83 -11.58 -19.10
C LEU A 21 -14.22 -13.03 -19.38
N LEU A 22 -13.43 -14.00 -18.90
CA LEU A 22 -13.77 -15.42 -19.02
C LEU A 22 -15.08 -15.76 -18.27
N PHE A 23 -15.36 -15.09 -17.15
CA PHE A 23 -16.63 -15.24 -16.44
C PHE A 23 -17.81 -14.51 -17.12
N LEU A 24 -17.54 -13.52 -17.98
CA LEU A 24 -18.57 -12.87 -18.80
C LEU A 24 -18.94 -13.71 -20.03
N GLN A 25 -17.98 -14.48 -20.57
CA GLN A 25 -18.17 -15.31 -21.76
C GLN A 25 -18.78 -16.69 -21.46
N ARG A 26 -18.71 -17.15 -20.20
CA ARG A 26 -19.22 -18.47 -19.79
C ARG A 26 -20.72 -18.42 -19.53
N HIS A 27 -21.53 -18.85 -20.50
CA HIS A 27 -22.92 -19.21 -20.24
C HIS A 27 -22.97 -20.47 -19.35
N PRO A 28 -23.81 -20.51 -18.30
CA PRO A 28 -23.93 -21.70 -17.47
C PRO A 28 -24.53 -22.84 -18.30
N THR A 29 -23.70 -23.80 -18.71
CA THR A 29 -24.19 -25.07 -19.24
C THR A 29 -24.61 -25.97 -18.09
N ALA A 30 -25.70 -26.72 -18.26
CA ALA A 30 -26.32 -27.57 -17.23
C ALA A 30 -25.34 -28.54 -16.53
N ALA A 31 -24.26 -28.95 -17.19
CA ALA A 31 -23.19 -29.77 -16.59
C ALA A 31 -22.41 -29.04 -15.47
N THR A 32 -22.31 -27.71 -15.53
CA THR A 32 -21.69 -26.88 -14.49
C THR A 32 -22.65 -26.64 -13.32
N ALA A 33 -23.96 -26.61 -13.58
CA ALA A 33 -24.99 -26.50 -12.54
C ALA A 33 -25.07 -27.76 -11.65
N ILE A 34 -24.81 -28.95 -12.22
CA ILE A 34 -24.81 -30.22 -11.47
C ILE A 34 -23.62 -30.30 -10.50
N ALA A 35 -22.48 -29.69 -10.82
CA ALA A 35 -21.33 -29.57 -9.91
C ALA A 35 -21.54 -28.54 -8.78
N LEU A 36 -22.57 -27.70 -8.89
CA LEU A 36 -23.02 -26.71 -7.90
C LEU A 36 -24.23 -27.19 -7.10
N SER A 37 -24.59 -28.48 -7.20
CA SER A 37 -25.61 -29.09 -6.33
C SER A 37 -25.27 -28.77 -4.88
N ALA A 38 -26.17 -28.01 -4.25
CA ALA A 38 -25.95 -27.23 -3.04
C ALA A 38 -25.20 -28.00 -1.94
N PRO A 39 -23.96 -27.58 -1.58
CA PRO A 39 -23.43 -27.90 -0.28
C PRO A 39 -24.27 -27.16 0.77
N ASP A 40 -24.50 -27.81 1.90
CA ASP A 40 -25.20 -27.29 3.07
C ASP A 40 -24.81 -25.80 3.33
N ALA A 41 -25.81 -24.93 3.41
CA ALA A 41 -25.68 -23.46 3.29
C ALA A 41 -24.88 -22.77 4.42
N ALA A 42 -24.21 -23.54 5.28
CA ALA A 42 -23.49 -23.06 6.46
C ALA A 42 -21.97 -23.08 6.31
N THR A 43 -21.39 -23.86 5.39
CA THR A 43 -19.94 -24.02 5.29
C THR A 43 -19.37 -23.49 3.96
N PRO A 44 -18.38 -22.58 4.01
CA PRO A 44 -17.75 -22.08 2.79
C PRO A 44 -17.01 -23.21 2.05
N PRO A 45 -17.01 -23.20 0.71
CA PRO A 45 -16.36 -24.25 -0.06
C PRO A 45 -14.84 -24.28 0.22
N PRO A 46 -14.17 -25.44 0.18
CA PRO A 46 -12.73 -25.56 0.50
C PRO A 46 -11.83 -24.61 -0.31
N ALA A 47 -12.19 -24.32 -1.56
CA ALA A 47 -11.49 -23.37 -2.41
C ALA A 47 -11.55 -21.93 -1.89
N ALA A 48 -12.66 -21.52 -1.25
CA ALA A 48 -12.80 -20.21 -0.63
C ALA A 48 -11.89 -20.09 0.60
N VAL A 49 -11.86 -21.13 1.44
CA VAL A 49 -10.97 -21.18 2.61
C VAL A 49 -9.50 -21.13 2.20
N ALA A 50 -9.13 -21.86 1.14
CA ALA A 50 -7.78 -21.81 0.59
C ALA A 50 -7.41 -20.41 0.07
N LEU A 51 -8.30 -19.77 -0.70
CA LEU A 51 -8.11 -18.42 -1.20
C LEU A 51 -7.92 -17.41 -0.06
N GLU A 52 -8.76 -17.47 0.98
CA GLU A 52 -8.62 -16.61 2.15
C GLU A 52 -7.27 -16.81 2.85
N CYS A 53 -6.80 -18.05 2.98
CA CYS A 53 -5.49 -18.36 3.57
C CYS A 53 -4.34 -17.79 2.73
N GLU A 54 -4.41 -17.92 1.40
CA GLU A 54 -3.41 -17.34 0.50
C GLU A 54 -3.38 -15.81 0.60
N ILE A 55 -4.55 -15.17 0.65
CA ILE A 55 -4.64 -13.70 0.77
C ILE A 55 -4.07 -13.23 2.12
N ARG A 56 -4.42 -13.89 3.23
CA ARG A 56 -3.83 -13.57 4.55
C ARG A 56 -2.32 -13.77 4.56
N THR A 57 -1.83 -14.82 3.92
CA THR A 57 -0.39 -15.08 3.80
C THR A 57 0.29 -13.97 2.99
N GLY A 58 -0.32 -13.58 1.86
CA GLY A 58 0.14 -12.47 1.04
C GLY A 58 0.16 -11.14 1.80
N ARG A 59 -0.86 -10.87 2.61
CA ARG A 59 -0.90 -9.71 3.53
C ARG A 59 0.28 -9.73 4.49
N GLY A 60 0.49 -10.83 5.22
CA GLY A 60 1.59 -10.92 6.19
C GLY A 60 2.97 -10.78 5.54
N ALA A 61 3.14 -11.30 4.33
CA ALA A 61 4.36 -11.11 3.54
C ALA A 61 4.57 -9.63 3.16
N LEU A 62 3.51 -8.91 2.77
CA LEU A 62 3.56 -7.47 2.46
C LEU A 62 3.94 -6.65 3.70
N GLU A 63 3.30 -6.88 4.85
CA GLU A 63 3.61 -6.19 6.10
C GLU A 63 5.05 -6.41 6.55
N THR A 64 5.52 -7.66 6.45
CA THR A 64 6.92 -8.02 6.77
C THR A 64 7.89 -7.29 5.85
N TRP A 65 7.59 -7.25 4.55
CA TRP A 65 8.41 -6.54 3.58
C TRP A 65 8.44 -5.03 3.85
N LEU A 66 7.28 -4.39 4.12
CA LEU A 66 7.21 -2.96 4.48
C LEU A 66 8.01 -2.65 5.75
N SER A 67 7.89 -3.51 6.77
CA SER A 67 8.64 -3.40 8.01
C SER A 67 10.15 -3.48 7.76
N ALA A 68 10.59 -4.38 6.88
CA ALA A 68 11.99 -4.48 6.48
C ALA A 68 12.47 -3.21 5.73
N GLN A 69 11.64 -2.62 4.86
CA GLN A 69 11.98 -1.37 4.18
C GLN A 69 12.16 -0.20 5.15
N ARG A 70 11.28 -0.08 6.14
CA ARG A 70 11.41 0.93 7.21
C ARG A 70 12.66 0.71 8.05
N ALA A 71 12.92 -0.53 8.46
CA ALA A 71 14.13 -0.86 9.23
C ALA A 71 15.41 -0.51 8.45
N TYR A 72 15.46 -0.83 7.16
CA TYR A 72 16.57 -0.48 6.28
C TYR A 72 16.76 1.03 6.16
N ALA A 73 15.68 1.78 5.91
CA ALA A 73 15.71 3.24 5.82
C ALA A 73 16.21 3.90 7.12
N ARG A 74 15.73 3.45 8.28
CA ARG A 74 16.20 3.95 9.58
C ARG A 74 17.66 3.62 9.83
N ALA A 75 18.11 2.42 9.44
CA ALA A 75 19.51 2.02 9.56
C ALA A 75 20.41 2.91 8.70
N LEU A 76 20.01 3.20 7.46
CA LEU A 76 20.71 4.13 6.57
C LEU A 76 20.77 5.56 7.15
N ALA A 77 19.65 6.08 7.64
CA ALA A 77 19.59 7.41 8.25
C ALA A 77 20.50 7.51 9.51
N ALA A 78 20.49 6.47 10.36
CA ALA A 78 21.35 6.41 11.54
C ALA A 78 22.83 6.29 11.16
N TRP A 79 23.17 5.50 10.14
CA TRP A 79 24.51 5.43 9.59
C TRP A 79 24.97 6.79 9.05
N ALA A 80 24.14 7.47 8.27
CA ALA A 80 24.42 8.79 7.71
C ALA A 80 24.73 9.83 8.80
N ARG A 81 23.91 9.90 9.86
CA ARG A 81 24.14 10.80 11.00
C ARG A 81 25.45 10.51 11.73
N ARG A 82 25.84 9.24 11.87
CA ARG A 82 27.12 8.86 12.48
C ARG A 82 28.31 9.28 11.64
N CYS A 83 28.24 9.12 10.31
CA CYS A 83 29.29 9.59 9.40
C CYS A 83 29.51 11.11 9.48
N LEU A 84 28.45 11.87 9.77
CA LEU A 84 28.49 13.33 9.90
C LEU A 84 28.76 13.82 11.34
N GLY A 85 28.89 12.92 12.32
CA GLY A 85 29.12 13.29 13.71
C GLY A 85 27.92 13.97 14.41
N ILE A 86 26.72 13.92 13.81
CA ILE A 86 25.51 14.61 14.29
C ILE A 86 24.98 14.02 15.62
N GLY A 87 25.51 12.88 16.07
CA GLY A 87 25.05 12.14 17.26
C GLY A 87 26.03 12.03 18.43
N GLY A 88 27.14 12.79 18.45
CA GLY A 88 28.18 12.64 19.48
C GLY A 88 28.74 13.97 20.01
N GLY A 89 28.17 14.46 21.11
CA GLY A 89 28.80 15.33 22.11
C GLY A 89 29.63 16.55 21.68
N GLY A 90 29.05 17.75 21.86
CA GLY A 90 29.76 18.95 22.36
C GLY A 90 30.62 19.77 21.40
N GLY A 91 30.87 19.33 20.17
CA GLY A 91 31.56 20.15 19.17
C GLY A 91 30.63 21.19 18.54
N ALA A 92 31.07 22.45 18.46
CA ALA A 92 30.34 23.53 17.79
C ALA A 92 29.77 23.05 16.45
N ALA A 93 28.48 23.28 16.24
CA ALA A 93 27.77 22.87 15.04
C ALA A 93 28.58 23.29 13.81
N PRO A 94 28.99 22.36 12.93
CA PRO A 94 29.67 22.75 11.72
C PRO A 94 28.77 23.73 10.98
N ALA A 95 29.34 24.89 10.59
CA ALA A 95 28.71 25.82 9.66
C ALA A 95 28.07 25.04 8.49
N PRO A 96 26.98 25.52 7.87
CA PRO A 96 26.18 24.77 6.89
C PRO A 96 27.02 24.46 5.64
N ARG A 97 27.91 23.48 5.76
CA ARG A 97 28.55 22.79 4.67
C ARG A 97 27.43 21.94 4.11
N ALA A 98 27.02 22.29 2.89
CA ALA A 98 26.03 21.55 2.14
C ALA A 98 26.28 20.05 2.35
N LEU A 99 25.38 19.40 3.10
CA LEU A 99 25.48 17.97 3.34
C LEU A 99 25.61 17.31 1.97
N PRO A 100 26.52 16.33 1.79
CA PRO A 100 26.57 15.65 0.53
C PRO A 100 25.19 15.04 0.26
N LEU A 101 24.66 15.29 -0.93
CA LEU A 101 23.27 15.01 -1.32
C LEU A 101 22.81 13.62 -0.86
N ALA A 102 23.67 12.61 -1.01
CA ALA A 102 23.40 11.24 -0.60
C ALA A 102 23.06 11.10 0.90
N PHE A 103 23.77 11.79 1.80
CA PHE A 103 23.50 11.72 3.24
C PHE A 103 22.18 12.41 3.61
N ALA A 104 21.87 13.55 2.97
CA ALA A 104 20.61 14.24 3.18
C ALA A 104 19.42 13.41 2.68
N VAL A 105 19.53 12.82 1.48
CA VAL A 105 18.53 11.88 0.94
C VAL A 105 18.33 10.68 1.86
N CYS A 106 19.40 10.09 2.43
CA CYS A 106 19.26 8.96 3.36
C CYS A 106 18.48 9.33 4.63
N MET A 107 18.65 10.55 5.16
CA MET A 107 17.94 11.00 6.36
C MET A 107 16.48 11.30 6.06
N GLU A 108 16.21 12.06 4.99
CA GLU A 108 14.85 12.43 4.60
C GLU A 108 14.05 11.22 4.12
N TRP A 109 14.67 10.28 3.40
CA TRP A 109 14.02 9.03 2.99
C TRP A 109 13.46 8.33 4.22
N GLY A 110 14.23 8.26 5.31
CA GLY A 110 13.80 7.65 6.57
C GLY A 110 12.48 8.21 7.06
N HIS A 111 12.33 9.54 7.03
CA HIS A 111 11.10 10.21 7.43
C HIS A 111 9.94 9.93 6.46
N VAL A 112 10.18 9.98 5.15
CA VAL A 112 9.13 9.73 4.13
C VAL A 112 8.60 8.29 4.22
N VAL A 113 9.49 7.31 4.39
CA VAL A 113 9.09 5.91 4.50
C VAL A 113 8.42 5.58 5.85
N ASP A 114 8.73 6.34 6.91
CA ASP A 114 7.99 6.25 8.17
C ASP A 114 6.62 6.93 8.11
N ALA A 115 6.47 8.00 7.32
CA ALA A 115 5.21 8.72 7.13
C ALA A 115 4.26 8.04 6.14
N ALA A 116 4.78 7.21 5.23
CA ALA A 116 3.97 6.44 4.29
C ALA A 116 3.03 5.50 5.05
N SER A 117 1.72 5.68 4.85
CA SER A 117 0.67 4.85 5.44
C SER A 117 0.13 3.84 4.42
N GLU A 118 0.26 2.56 4.74
CA GLU A 118 -0.31 1.41 4.04
C GLU A 118 -1.71 1.06 4.53
N ALA A 119 -2.24 1.78 5.52
CA ALA A 119 -3.49 1.44 6.21
C ALA A 119 -4.64 1.15 5.24
N ARG A 120 -4.85 2.02 4.24
CA ARG A 120 -5.91 1.83 3.23
C ARG A 120 -5.79 0.53 2.44
N VAL A 121 -4.56 0.09 2.16
CA VAL A 121 -4.31 -1.16 1.42
C VAL A 121 -4.58 -2.37 2.33
N ILE A 122 -4.12 -2.31 3.58
CA ILE A 122 -4.32 -3.38 4.57
C ILE A 122 -5.80 -3.51 4.95
N ASP A 123 -6.47 -2.39 5.23
CA ASP A 123 -7.90 -2.36 5.56
C ASP A 123 -8.75 -2.90 4.39
N GLY A 124 -8.39 -2.54 3.15
CA GLY A 124 -9.06 -3.07 1.96
C GLY A 124 -8.86 -4.57 1.80
N LEU A 125 -7.67 -5.08 2.14
CA LEU A 125 -7.36 -6.50 2.10
C LEU A 125 -8.11 -7.28 3.18
N ASP A 126 -8.18 -6.76 4.40
CA ASP A 126 -8.89 -7.36 5.52
C ASP A 126 -10.42 -7.36 5.26
N PHE A 127 -10.96 -6.26 4.74
CA PHE A 127 -12.36 -6.19 4.31
C PHE A 127 -12.66 -7.22 3.21
N PHE A 128 -11.77 -7.35 2.23
CA PHE A 128 -11.94 -8.34 1.16
C PHE A 128 -11.92 -9.77 1.71
N VAL A 129 -10.94 -10.12 2.55
CA VAL A 129 -10.84 -11.45 3.18
C VAL A 129 -12.10 -11.78 4.00
N ALA A 130 -12.62 -10.82 4.77
CA ALA A 130 -13.86 -11.00 5.53
C ALA A 130 -15.08 -11.25 4.63
N GLY A 131 -15.07 -10.74 3.39
CA GLY A 131 -16.14 -10.93 2.42
C GLY A 131 -16.09 -12.21 1.60
N VAL A 132 -14.92 -12.86 1.44
CA VAL A 132 -14.74 -14.04 0.56
C VAL A 132 -15.69 -15.19 0.95
N GLY A 133 -15.72 -15.57 2.22
CA GLY A 133 -16.61 -16.63 2.71
C GLY A 133 -18.10 -16.35 2.45
N SER A 134 -18.54 -15.10 2.56
CA SER A 134 -19.93 -14.70 2.29
C SER A 134 -20.28 -14.77 0.79
N VAL A 135 -19.35 -14.40 -0.08
CA VAL A 135 -19.56 -14.44 -1.54
C VAL A 135 -19.58 -15.89 -2.05
N CYS A 136 -18.79 -16.77 -1.45
CA CYS A 136 -18.65 -18.17 -1.86
C CYS A 136 -19.72 -19.11 -1.29
N SER A 137 -20.35 -18.77 -0.18
CA SER A 137 -21.41 -19.59 0.46
C SER A 137 -22.81 -19.37 -0.13
N GLY A 138 -22.98 -18.44 -1.08
CA GLY A 138 -24.28 -18.18 -1.70
C GLY A 138 -25.28 -17.42 -0.81
N VAL A 139 -24.86 -16.97 0.38
CA VAL A 139 -25.68 -16.17 1.32
C VAL A 139 -26.12 -14.83 0.68
N ALA A 140 -25.40 -14.37 -0.34
CA ALA A 140 -25.92 -13.39 -1.30
C ALA A 140 -26.95 -14.05 -2.23
N THR A 141 -28.15 -14.28 -1.70
CA THR A 141 -29.29 -14.90 -2.41
C THR A 141 -29.61 -14.12 -3.69
N GLY A 142 -29.28 -14.68 -4.86
CA GLY A 142 -29.58 -14.10 -6.18
C GLY A 142 -28.41 -14.02 -7.18
N MET A 143 -27.23 -14.54 -6.84
CA MET A 143 -25.97 -14.35 -7.58
C MET A 143 -25.36 -15.64 -8.17
N GLU A 144 -26.18 -16.58 -8.66
CA GLU A 144 -25.67 -17.78 -9.36
C GLU A 144 -24.73 -17.38 -10.52
N GLY A 145 -23.45 -17.76 -10.41
CA GLY A 145 -22.42 -17.44 -11.41
C GLY A 145 -21.75 -16.06 -11.27
N MET A 146 -22.12 -15.23 -10.28
CA MET A 146 -21.54 -13.90 -10.06
C MET A 146 -20.40 -13.90 -9.03
N ALA A 147 -20.29 -14.94 -8.19
CA ALA A 147 -19.23 -15.08 -7.18
C ALA A 147 -17.82 -14.92 -7.78
N GLY A 148 -17.52 -15.59 -8.89
CA GLY A 148 -16.23 -15.45 -9.58
C GLY A 148 -15.95 -14.02 -10.05
N ARG A 149 -16.96 -13.31 -10.55
CA ARG A 149 -16.81 -11.91 -10.99
C ARG A 149 -16.55 -10.97 -9.81
N VAL A 150 -17.23 -11.19 -8.68
CA VAL A 150 -17.05 -10.41 -7.46
C VAL A 150 -15.67 -10.65 -6.86
N LEU A 151 -15.23 -11.91 -6.78
CA LEU A 151 -13.89 -12.24 -6.29
C LEU A 151 -12.80 -11.63 -7.16
N CYS A 152 -12.91 -11.75 -8.48
CA CYS A 152 -11.95 -11.12 -9.38
C CYS A 152 -12.03 -9.58 -9.33
N ALA A 153 -13.21 -8.99 -9.11
CA ALA A 153 -13.34 -7.54 -8.92
C ALA A 153 -12.65 -7.07 -7.64
N GLY A 154 -12.85 -7.77 -6.52
CA GLY A 154 -12.18 -7.47 -5.26
C GLY A 154 -10.66 -7.65 -5.37
N MET A 155 -10.19 -8.76 -5.95
CA MET A 155 -8.76 -8.99 -6.16
C MET A 155 -8.12 -7.96 -7.09
N ALA A 156 -8.79 -7.54 -8.18
CA ALA A 156 -8.30 -6.49 -9.06
C ALA A 156 -8.24 -5.13 -8.36
N ALA A 157 -9.20 -4.83 -7.48
CA ALA A 157 -9.20 -3.60 -6.68
C ALA A 157 -8.03 -3.61 -5.66
N VAL A 158 -7.83 -4.72 -4.95
CA VAL A 158 -6.70 -4.91 -4.03
C VAL A 158 -5.36 -4.78 -4.75
N ALA A 159 -5.20 -5.45 -5.90
CA ALA A 159 -3.99 -5.34 -6.71
C ALA A 159 -3.77 -3.90 -7.23
N GLY A 160 -4.85 -3.21 -7.60
CA GLY A 160 -4.80 -1.79 -7.97
C GLY A 160 -4.32 -0.90 -6.83
N ALA A 161 -4.89 -1.04 -5.64
CA ALA A 161 -4.51 -0.25 -4.47
C ALA A 161 -3.03 -0.48 -4.07
N MET A 162 -2.54 -1.73 -4.17
CA MET A 162 -1.13 -2.04 -3.94
C MET A 162 -0.21 -1.39 -4.99
N ALA A 163 -0.63 -1.37 -6.27
CA ALA A 163 0.11 -0.71 -7.33
C ALA A 163 0.18 0.80 -7.13
N GLU A 164 -0.96 1.43 -6.81
CA GLU A 164 -1.06 2.88 -6.54
C GLU A 164 -0.20 3.29 -5.34
N PHE A 165 -0.24 2.51 -4.25
CA PHE A 165 0.63 2.73 -3.09
C PHE A 165 2.12 2.65 -3.47
N ALA A 166 2.49 1.68 -4.30
CA ALA A 166 3.88 1.52 -4.74
C ALA A 166 4.33 2.62 -5.71
N ASP A 167 3.45 3.09 -6.61
CA ASP A 167 3.73 4.25 -7.47
C ASP A 167 3.88 5.53 -6.64
N ALA A 168 2.93 5.82 -5.74
CA ALA A 168 3.01 6.97 -4.85
C ALA A 168 4.28 6.96 -3.98
N SER A 169 4.69 5.78 -3.51
CA SER A 169 5.94 5.61 -2.78
C SER A 169 7.17 5.89 -3.64
N ALA A 170 7.16 5.49 -4.92
CA ALA A 170 8.23 5.79 -5.86
C ALA A 170 8.31 7.30 -6.17
N ASP A 171 7.17 7.93 -6.42
CA ASP A 171 7.07 9.36 -6.73
C ASP A 171 7.51 10.22 -5.54
N SER A 172 7.14 9.81 -4.31
CA SER A 172 7.58 10.48 -3.09
C SER A 172 9.10 10.48 -2.94
N TYR A 173 9.76 9.39 -3.37
CA TYR A 173 11.21 9.32 -3.35
C TYR A 173 11.83 10.23 -4.42
N ASP A 174 11.33 10.24 -5.65
CA ASP A 174 11.85 11.12 -6.69
C ASP A 174 11.68 12.60 -6.33
N ALA A 175 10.51 12.96 -5.78
CA ALA A 175 10.22 14.30 -5.30
C ALA A 175 11.18 14.71 -4.17
N LEU A 176 11.47 13.80 -3.25
CA LEU A 176 12.44 14.01 -2.19
C LEU A 176 13.86 14.22 -2.75
N VAL A 177 14.31 13.39 -3.69
CA VAL A 177 15.63 13.55 -4.32
C VAL A 177 15.73 14.91 -5.01
N ALA A 178 14.68 15.31 -5.74
CA ALA A 178 14.63 16.60 -6.42
C ALA A 178 14.65 17.77 -5.42
N ALA A 179 13.87 17.71 -4.34
CA ALA A 179 13.81 18.76 -3.33
C ALA A 179 15.14 18.94 -2.59
N VAL A 180 15.78 17.83 -2.19
CA VAL A 180 17.10 17.87 -1.54
C VAL A 180 18.16 18.38 -2.53
N ALA A 181 18.11 17.98 -3.81
CA ALA A 181 19.02 18.48 -4.84
C ALA A 181 18.86 19.98 -5.10
N ALA A 182 17.63 20.50 -5.00
CA ALA A 182 17.32 21.93 -5.11
C ALA A 182 17.67 22.73 -3.84
N GLY A 183 18.10 22.07 -2.75
CA GLY A 183 18.38 22.72 -1.47
C GLY A 183 17.13 23.24 -0.75
N ALA A 184 15.94 22.77 -1.14
CA ALA A 184 14.70 23.13 -0.47
C ALA A 184 14.58 22.36 0.85
N ALA A 185 14.35 23.07 1.96
CA ALA A 185 13.95 22.45 3.21
C ALA A 185 12.56 21.82 3.02
N VAL A 186 12.50 20.51 2.92
CA VAL A 186 11.24 19.77 2.87
C VAL A 186 10.61 19.83 4.26
N GLY A 187 9.70 20.78 4.46
CA GLY A 187 8.87 20.87 5.66
C GLY A 187 8.93 22.24 6.36
N ALA A 188 8.14 23.18 5.86
CA ALA A 188 7.52 24.18 6.74
C ALA A 188 6.04 24.28 6.34
N PRO A 189 5.08 23.96 7.23
CA PRO A 189 3.70 24.34 7.00
C PRO A 189 3.63 25.87 7.04
N GLU A 190 2.99 26.47 6.03
CA GLU A 190 2.67 27.90 6.00
C GLU A 190 1.94 28.28 7.30
N ARG A 191 2.64 28.95 8.20
CA ARG A 191 2.03 29.59 9.36
C ARG A 191 1.25 30.78 8.82
N GLY A 192 -0.05 30.57 8.64
CA GLY A 192 -1.04 31.59 8.31
C GLY A 192 -0.78 32.86 9.09
N LYS A 193 -0.60 33.94 8.34
CA LYS A 193 -0.39 35.29 8.82
C LYS A 193 -1.76 35.88 9.14
N ASP A 194 -2.45 35.35 10.15
CA ASP A 194 -3.68 35.95 10.65
C ASP A 194 -3.33 37.18 11.48
N GLY A 195 -3.75 38.31 10.93
CA GLY A 195 -3.44 39.65 11.39
C GLY A 195 -3.96 39.92 12.80
N THR A 196 -3.06 40.41 13.63
CA THR A 196 -3.37 41.24 14.79
C THR A 196 -4.17 42.46 14.35
N ALA A 197 -5.49 42.41 14.46
CA ALA A 197 -6.33 43.59 14.57
C ALA A 197 -6.67 43.77 16.05
N ALA A 198 -5.90 44.65 16.70
CA ALA A 198 -6.24 45.20 17.99
C ALA A 198 -7.56 46.00 17.88
N SER A 199 -8.52 45.70 18.73
CA SER A 199 -9.57 46.65 19.10
C SER A 199 -9.88 46.45 20.58
N THR A 200 -9.21 47.26 21.39
CA THR A 200 -9.58 47.51 22.77
C THR A 200 -10.66 48.59 22.73
N ILE A 201 -11.86 48.23 23.21
CA ILE A 201 -12.98 49.14 23.43
C ILE A 201 -12.79 49.72 24.84
N GLU A 202 -12.55 51.02 24.92
CA GLU A 202 -13.07 51.89 25.98
C GLU A 202 -14.05 52.88 25.35
#